data_AF-A0A6B0V164-F1
#
_entry.id   AF-A0A6B0V164-F1
#
_cell.length_a   1.000
_cell.length_b   1.000
_cell.length_c   1.000
_cell.angle_alpha   90.00
_cell.angle_beta   90.00
_cell.angle_gamma   90.00
#
_symmetry.space_group_name_H-M   'P 1'
#
loop_
_entity.id
_entity.type
_entity.pdbx_description
1 polymer ?
#
loop_
_entity_poly.entity_id
_entity_poly.type
_entity_poly.pdbx_seq_one_letter_code
_entity_poly.pdbx_strand_id
1 'polypeptide(L)'
;LETYCRPEGLSDSIQRTAMGTISSFTMTRRARTKLPGFSGSGSRFRKENDDFKVIMIQALADRLAEAFAEMLHERVRTEYWGYCAEENLDLQHLHSVKYQGIRPAPGYPCQPDHSEKLTLWKLLNVRDTTGIELTDSLAMWPAASICGLYFAHPQATYFSLGRITGEQVQDYAARKRTTVEDVLKWLGPILDTD
;
A
#
# COMPACT_ATOMS: atom_id res chain seq x y z
N LEU A 1 -30.20 -7.51 26.82
CA LEU A 1 -30.66 -7.63 25.43
C LEU A 1 -29.75 -6.71 24.62
N GLU A 2 -28.95 -7.32 23.74
CA GLU A 2 -27.76 -6.79 23.01
C GLU A 2 -26.54 -6.63 23.95
N THR A 3 -25.79 -7.66 24.33
CA THR A 3 -25.13 -8.77 23.60
C THR A 3 -24.22 -8.31 22.45
N TYR A 4 -22.90 -8.42 22.70
CA TYR A 4 -21.86 -8.89 21.77
C TYR A 4 -21.92 -8.38 20.31
N CYS A 5 -21.09 -7.40 20.00
CA CYS A 5 -20.43 -7.31 18.70
C CYS A 5 -19.10 -6.58 18.87
N ARG A 6 -17.98 -7.31 18.71
CA ARG A 6 -16.64 -6.72 18.58
C ARG A 6 -16.59 -5.93 17.27
N PRO A 7 -16.23 -4.64 17.28
CA PRO A 7 -15.98 -3.89 16.07
C PRO A 7 -14.46 -3.63 15.96
N GLU A 8 -13.70 -4.57 15.39
CA GLU A 8 -12.27 -4.37 15.09
C GLU A 8 -12.01 -4.48 13.57
N GLY A 9 -12.90 -3.89 12.77
CA GLY A 9 -12.64 -3.63 11.36
C GLY A 9 -11.89 -2.31 11.16
N LEU A 10 -11.15 -2.18 10.04
CA LEU A 10 -10.51 -0.92 9.66
C LEU A 10 -11.56 0.21 9.63
N SER A 11 -12.79 -0.10 9.19
CA SER A 11 -13.97 0.78 9.18
C SER A 11 -14.42 1.30 10.55
N ASP A 12 -14.23 0.52 11.62
CA ASP A 12 -14.70 0.91 12.96
C ASP A 12 -13.72 1.88 13.63
N SER A 13 -12.43 1.76 13.31
CA SER A 13 -11.42 2.78 13.63
C SER A 13 -11.66 4.11 12.87
N ILE A 14 -12.44 4.07 11.79
CA ILE A 14 -12.71 5.19 10.87
C ILE A 14 -14.00 5.95 11.23
N GLN A 15 -14.87 5.41 12.09
CA GLN A 15 -16.27 5.85 12.23
C GLN A 15 -16.52 7.26 12.80
N ARG A 16 -15.51 8.13 12.99
CA ARG A 16 -15.79 9.53 13.37
C ARG A 16 -15.20 10.64 12.51
N THR A 17 -14.04 10.54 11.86
CA THR A 17 -13.54 11.65 11.00
C THR A 17 -12.34 11.25 10.13
N ALA A 18 -12.50 10.39 9.12
CA ALA A 18 -11.37 10.14 8.19
C ALA A 18 -11.85 9.93 6.74
N MET A 19 -11.80 11.00 5.94
CA MET A 19 -11.81 10.90 4.48
C MET A 19 -10.46 10.31 4.04
N GLY A 20 -10.40 9.01 3.78
CA GLY A 20 -9.17 8.36 3.30
C GLY A 20 -8.72 8.97 1.98
N THR A 21 -7.55 9.60 1.96
CA THR A 21 -6.89 9.98 0.70
C THR A 21 -6.04 8.80 0.26
N ILE A 22 -6.20 8.39 -0.99
CA ILE A 22 -5.58 7.23 -1.59
C ILE A 22 -4.26 7.66 -2.24
N SER A 23 -3.17 6.91 -2.05
CA SER A 23 -1.88 7.22 -2.67
C SER A 23 -1.17 5.96 -3.16
N SER A 24 -0.91 5.91 -4.46
CA SER A 24 0.00 4.94 -5.09
C SER A 24 1.22 5.70 -5.57
N PHE A 25 2.42 5.21 -5.28
CA PHE A 25 3.61 5.85 -5.80
C PHE A 25 4.71 4.87 -6.20
N THR A 26 5.30 5.17 -7.36
CA THR A 26 6.61 4.68 -7.75
C THR A 26 7.37 5.81 -8.41
N MET A 27 8.65 5.88 -8.11
CA MET A 27 9.57 6.73 -8.83
C MET A 27 9.88 6.09 -10.18
N THR A 28 9.08 6.34 -11.22
CA THR A 28 9.56 6.37 -12.62
C THR A 28 8.49 6.90 -13.58
N ARG A 29 8.47 8.22 -13.86
CA ARG A 29 8.20 8.76 -15.24
C ARG A 29 8.18 10.28 -15.41
N ARG A 30 8.19 11.08 -14.34
CA ARG A 30 8.33 12.55 -14.49
C ARG A 30 9.78 13.05 -14.56
N ALA A 31 10.74 12.15 -14.72
CA ALA A 31 12.08 12.46 -15.25
C ALA A 31 12.12 12.15 -16.75
N ARG A 32 11.34 12.89 -17.55
CA ARG A 32 11.63 13.05 -18.99
C ARG A 32 12.71 14.10 -19.25
N THR A 33 13.46 14.49 -18.21
CA THR A 33 14.77 15.11 -18.33
C THR A 33 15.83 14.01 -18.29
N LYS A 34 16.14 13.48 -19.48
CA LYS A 34 17.43 12.86 -19.86
C LYS A 34 18.33 12.37 -18.71
N LEU A 35 17.95 11.26 -18.07
CA LEU A 35 18.93 10.38 -17.42
C LEU A 35 18.99 9.09 -18.25
N PRO A 36 19.99 8.92 -19.12
CA PRO A 36 20.10 7.73 -19.95
C PRO A 36 20.47 6.54 -19.06
N GLY A 37 19.60 5.52 -18.96
CA GLY A 37 20.00 4.21 -18.44
C GLY A 37 19.03 3.45 -17.54
N PHE A 38 17.95 4.05 -17.02
CA PHE A 38 17.20 3.37 -15.96
C PHE A 38 16.18 2.32 -16.46
N SER A 39 15.62 2.47 -17.66
CA SER A 39 14.70 1.47 -18.26
C SER A 39 15.41 0.32 -18.99
N GLY A 40 16.74 0.19 -18.84
CA GLY A 40 17.55 -0.82 -19.55
C GLY A 40 18.89 -1.15 -18.91
N SER A 41 19.16 -0.73 -17.66
CA SER A 41 20.44 -0.98 -16.99
C SER A 41 20.55 -2.42 -16.49
N GLY A 42 19.51 -2.97 -15.87
CA GLY A 42 19.51 -4.38 -15.45
C GLY A 42 19.71 -5.35 -16.62
N SER A 43 19.13 -5.08 -17.78
CA SER A 43 19.31 -5.91 -18.98
C SER A 43 20.69 -5.72 -19.63
N ARG A 44 21.32 -4.55 -19.46
CA ARG A 44 22.70 -4.31 -19.90
C ARG A 44 23.72 -5.02 -19.00
N PHE A 45 23.59 -4.92 -17.69
CA PHE A 45 24.49 -5.58 -16.73
C PHE A 45 24.28 -7.10 -16.69
N ARG A 46 23.04 -7.58 -16.87
CA ARG A 46 22.77 -9.02 -17.03
C ARG A 46 23.36 -9.59 -18.32
N LYS A 47 23.46 -8.79 -19.39
CA LYS A 47 24.19 -9.18 -20.61
C LYS A 47 25.71 -9.17 -20.42
N GLU A 48 26.20 -8.39 -19.46
CA GLU A 48 27.61 -8.32 -19.07
C GLU A 48 27.96 -9.33 -17.94
N ASN A 49 27.02 -10.21 -17.53
CA ASN A 49 27.13 -11.14 -16.39
C ASN A 49 27.57 -10.48 -15.06
N ASP A 50 27.22 -9.20 -14.85
CA ASP A 50 27.52 -8.48 -13.62
C ASP A 50 26.34 -8.53 -12.66
N ASP A 51 26.15 -9.70 -12.05
CA ASP A 51 25.05 -9.97 -11.12
C ASP A 51 25.11 -9.07 -9.87
N PHE A 52 26.32 -8.67 -9.45
CA PHE A 52 26.51 -7.76 -8.33
C PHE A 52 25.88 -6.39 -8.62
N LYS A 53 26.13 -5.80 -9.80
CA LYS A 53 25.50 -4.53 -10.17
C LYS A 53 23.99 -4.65 -10.31
N VAL A 54 23.48 -5.77 -10.81
CA VAL A 54 22.02 -6.00 -10.90
C VAL A 54 21.39 -6.01 -9.51
N ILE A 55 21.96 -6.77 -8.57
CA ILE A 55 21.48 -6.84 -7.18
C ILE A 55 21.57 -5.47 -6.51
N MET A 56 22.69 -4.75 -6.69
CA MET A 56 22.91 -3.44 -6.09
C MET A 56 21.88 -2.42 -6.59
N ILE A 57 21.59 -2.38 -7.89
CA ILE A 57 20.60 -1.47 -8.46
C ILE A 57 19.20 -1.81 -7.94
N GLN A 58 18.84 -3.09 -7.83
CA GLN A 58 17.55 -3.50 -7.28
C GLN A 58 17.42 -3.08 -5.81
N ALA A 59 18.45 -3.33 -5.00
CA ALA A 59 18.46 -2.95 -3.59
C ALA A 59 18.31 -1.43 -3.42
N LEU A 60 19.03 -0.63 -4.22
CA LEU A 60 18.91 0.83 -4.22
C LEU A 60 17.51 1.29 -4.63
N ALA A 61 16.93 0.67 -5.67
CA ALA A 61 15.58 1.00 -6.12
C ALA A 61 14.55 0.76 -5.00
N ASP A 62 14.64 -0.36 -4.29
CA ASP A 62 13.75 -0.69 -3.18
C ASP A 62 13.89 0.32 -2.03
N ARG A 63 15.13 0.71 -1.67
CA ARG A 63 15.36 1.74 -0.65
C ARG A 63 14.80 3.10 -1.05
N LEU A 64 14.93 3.48 -2.32
CA LEU A 64 14.38 4.74 -2.84
C LEU A 64 12.86 4.74 -2.84
N ALA A 65 12.21 3.61 -3.16
CA ALA A 65 10.76 3.48 -3.12
C ALA A 65 10.23 3.68 -1.68
N GLU A 66 10.87 3.04 -0.69
CA GLU A 66 10.52 3.22 0.73
C GLU A 66 10.76 4.64 1.23
N ALA A 67 11.93 5.23 0.93
CA ALA A 67 12.25 6.59 1.32
C ALA A 67 11.26 7.60 0.73
N PHE A 68 10.83 7.38 -0.51
CA PHE A 68 9.82 8.23 -1.13
C PHE A 68 8.44 8.06 -0.48
N ALA A 69 8.03 6.83 -0.14
CA ALA A 69 6.78 6.59 0.56
C ALA A 69 6.75 7.30 1.92
N GLU A 70 7.87 7.34 2.64
CA GLU A 70 8.00 8.06 3.92
C GLU A 70 7.89 9.58 3.73
N MET A 71 8.68 10.13 2.81
CA MET A 71 8.68 11.56 2.50
C MET A 71 7.30 12.03 2.00
N LEU A 72 6.65 11.25 1.13
CA LEU A 72 5.31 11.59 0.67
C LEU A 72 4.29 11.54 1.83
N HIS A 73 4.39 10.55 2.71
CA HIS A 73 3.52 10.48 3.87
C HIS A 73 3.71 11.69 4.78
N GLU A 74 4.95 12.08 5.08
CA GLU A 74 5.27 13.31 5.80
C GLU A 74 4.62 14.53 5.17
N ARG A 75 4.80 14.75 3.86
CA ARG A 75 4.16 15.86 3.14
C ARG A 75 2.65 15.78 3.15
N VAL A 76 2.05 14.59 3.17
CA VAL A 76 0.60 14.48 3.34
C VAL A 76 0.18 14.96 4.73
N ARG A 77 0.90 14.58 5.80
CA ARG A 77 0.60 15.03 7.16
C ARG A 77 0.77 16.54 7.34
N THR A 78 1.82 17.10 6.76
CA THR A 78 2.23 18.50 7.00
C THR A 78 1.67 19.49 5.98
N GLU A 79 1.56 19.11 4.71
CA GLU A 79 1.20 20.02 3.61
C GLU A 79 -0.14 19.69 2.95
N TYR A 80 -0.30 18.48 2.40
CA TYR A 80 -1.44 18.17 1.52
C TYR A 80 -2.75 17.96 2.28
N TRP A 81 -2.68 17.23 3.40
CA TRP A 81 -3.81 17.05 4.32
C TRP A 81 -3.66 18.00 5.52
N GLY A 82 -2.43 18.22 5.99
CA GLY A 82 -2.12 19.32 6.92
C GLY A 82 -2.65 19.12 8.35
N TYR A 83 -3.00 17.90 8.75
CA TYR A 83 -3.47 17.62 10.11
C TYR A 83 -2.34 17.63 11.16
N CYS A 84 -1.07 17.70 10.72
CA CYS A 84 0.11 17.89 11.57
C CYS A 84 1.05 18.95 10.96
N ALA A 85 0.55 20.14 10.63
CA ALA A 85 1.33 21.19 9.96
C ALA A 85 2.60 21.66 10.71
N GLU A 86 2.62 21.52 12.04
CA GLU A 86 3.76 21.89 12.89
C GLU A 86 4.69 20.70 13.21
N GLU A 87 4.50 19.55 12.56
CA GLU A 87 5.35 18.38 12.75
C GLU A 87 6.81 18.70 12.38
N ASN A 88 7.73 18.39 13.29
CA ASN A 88 9.16 18.50 13.08
C ASN A 88 9.85 17.28 13.70
N LEU A 89 9.83 16.16 12.98
CA LEU A 89 10.40 14.90 13.41
C LEU A 89 11.78 14.70 12.79
N ASP A 90 12.70 14.15 13.58
CA ASP A 90 13.95 13.63 13.03
C ASP A 90 13.74 12.25 12.37
N LEU A 91 14.77 11.77 11.68
CA LEU A 91 14.75 10.47 11.02
C LEU A 91 14.48 9.31 11.99
N GLN A 92 14.98 9.36 13.23
CA GLN A 92 14.78 8.28 14.21
C GLN A 92 13.31 8.18 14.62
N HIS A 93 12.65 9.32 14.78
CA HIS A 93 11.23 9.42 15.08
C HIS A 93 10.35 8.95 13.91
N LEU A 94 10.71 9.30 12.67
CA LEU A 94 10.05 8.79 11.46
C LEU A 94 10.16 7.27 11.37
N HIS A 95 11.37 6.70 11.55
CA HIS A 95 11.58 5.25 11.54
C HIS A 95 10.81 4.51 12.65
N SER A 96 10.65 5.18 13.80
CA SER A 96 9.88 4.64 14.93
C SER A 96 8.38 4.88 14.80
N VAL A 97 7.90 5.39 13.64
CA VAL A 97 6.48 5.67 13.34
C VAL A 97 5.85 6.57 14.42
N LYS A 98 6.61 7.53 14.96
CA LYS A 98 6.12 8.46 16.00
C LYS A 98 5.42 9.69 15.42
N TYR A 99 4.52 9.46 14.48
CA TYR A 99 3.63 10.48 13.91
C TYR A 99 2.17 10.05 14.04
N GLN A 100 1.27 11.01 13.92
CA GLN A 100 -0.16 10.73 13.88
C GLN A 100 -0.54 10.07 12.54
N GLY A 101 -1.40 9.06 12.60
CA GLY A 101 -1.93 8.38 11.42
C GLY A 101 -1.11 7.20 10.93
N ILE A 102 -1.66 6.45 9.96
CA ILE A 102 -1.06 5.24 9.40
C ILE A 102 -1.18 5.20 7.87
N ARG A 103 -0.32 4.39 7.23
CA ARG A 103 -0.38 4.13 5.78
C ARG A 103 -0.48 2.63 5.45
N PRO A 104 -1.62 1.97 5.68
CA PRO A 104 -1.76 0.54 5.38
C PRO A 104 -1.75 0.31 3.88
N ALA A 105 -1.24 -0.85 3.48
CA ALA A 105 -1.10 -1.25 2.09
C ALA A 105 -1.80 -2.61 1.86
N PRO A 106 -2.49 -2.79 0.71
CA PRO A 106 -3.07 -4.09 0.37
C PRO A 106 -2.01 -5.20 0.31
N GLY A 107 -2.28 -6.30 1.01
CA GLY A 107 -1.39 -7.44 1.23
C GLY A 107 -0.75 -7.51 2.61
N TYR A 108 -0.89 -6.47 3.43
CA TYR A 108 -0.43 -6.49 4.83
C TYR A 108 -1.47 -7.13 5.76
N PRO A 109 -1.09 -7.58 6.97
CA PRO A 109 -2.03 -8.22 7.90
C PRO A 109 -3.29 -7.40 8.26
N CYS A 110 -3.20 -6.07 8.22
CA CYS A 110 -4.34 -5.16 8.44
C CYS A 110 -5.27 -5.04 7.21
N GLN A 111 -4.76 -5.37 6.02
CA GLN A 111 -5.48 -5.26 4.75
C GLN A 111 -5.03 -6.40 3.81
N PRO A 112 -5.40 -7.67 4.08
CA PRO A 112 -4.84 -8.82 3.39
C PRO A 112 -5.34 -9.00 1.95
N ASP A 113 -6.46 -8.38 1.57
CA ASP A 113 -7.00 -8.49 0.21
C ASP A 113 -6.15 -7.67 -0.79
N HIS A 114 -5.30 -8.36 -1.57
CA HIS A 114 -4.48 -7.74 -2.62
C HIS A 114 -5.30 -7.08 -3.73
N SER A 115 -6.54 -7.50 -3.95
CA SER A 115 -7.37 -6.99 -5.04
C SER A 115 -7.90 -5.58 -4.84
N GLU A 116 -7.80 -5.04 -3.61
CA GLU A 116 -8.03 -3.63 -3.35
C GLU A 116 -7.08 -2.71 -4.15
N LYS A 117 -5.92 -3.21 -4.60
CA LYS A 117 -5.06 -2.47 -5.53
C LYS A 117 -5.77 -2.09 -6.82
N LEU A 118 -6.72 -2.89 -7.32
CA LEU A 118 -7.48 -2.56 -8.53
C LEU A 118 -8.29 -1.28 -8.32
N THR A 119 -8.89 -1.11 -7.14
CA THR A 119 -9.60 0.11 -6.76
C THR A 119 -8.65 1.30 -6.71
N LEU A 120 -7.47 1.16 -6.08
CA LEU A 120 -6.45 2.22 -6.04
C LEU A 120 -5.98 2.60 -7.45
N TRP A 121 -5.74 1.59 -8.31
CA TRP A 121 -5.27 1.79 -9.68
C TRP A 121 -6.24 2.61 -10.51
N LYS A 122 -7.53 2.29 -10.39
CA LYS A 122 -8.60 3.01 -11.07
C LYS A 122 -8.76 4.42 -10.53
N LEU A 123 -8.79 4.59 -9.21
CA LEU A 123 -9.10 5.86 -8.58
C LEU A 123 -8.01 6.93 -8.81
N LEU A 124 -6.74 6.52 -8.79
CA LEU A 124 -5.61 7.44 -9.00
C LEU A 124 -5.11 7.50 -10.45
N ASN A 125 -5.75 6.75 -11.35
CA ASN A 125 -5.28 6.55 -12.70
C ASN A 125 -3.77 6.22 -12.75
N VAL A 126 -3.37 5.21 -11.98
CA VAL A 126 -1.97 4.94 -11.65
C VAL A 126 -1.15 4.61 -12.89
N ARG A 127 -1.69 3.75 -13.75
CA ARG A 127 -1.00 3.35 -14.97
C ARG A 127 -0.64 4.53 -15.86
N ASP A 128 -1.54 5.48 -16.06
CA ASP A 128 -1.30 6.61 -16.95
C ASP A 128 -0.40 7.67 -16.31
N THR A 129 -0.59 7.92 -15.02
CA THR A 129 0.12 8.99 -14.29
C THR A 129 1.56 8.61 -13.93
N THR A 130 1.80 7.32 -13.66
CA THR A 130 3.10 6.82 -13.17
C THR A 130 3.74 5.80 -14.09
N GLY A 131 2.97 5.08 -14.93
CA GLY A 131 3.46 3.96 -15.72
C GLY A 131 3.60 2.64 -14.94
N ILE A 132 3.16 2.57 -13.68
CA ILE A 132 3.19 1.33 -12.89
C ILE A 132 2.03 0.43 -13.31
N GLU A 133 2.32 -0.84 -13.51
CA GLU A 133 1.36 -1.86 -13.89
C GLU A 133 1.15 -2.88 -12.78
N LEU A 134 0.00 -3.55 -12.81
CA LEU A 134 -0.27 -4.73 -11.99
C LEU A 134 -0.14 -5.98 -12.85
N THR A 135 0.52 -7.01 -12.35
CA THR A 135 0.50 -8.35 -12.95
C THR A 135 -0.86 -9.02 -12.72
N ASP A 136 -1.07 -10.19 -13.34
CA ASP A 136 -2.27 -11.01 -13.11
C ASP A 136 -2.43 -11.45 -11.64
N SER A 137 -1.32 -11.53 -10.90
CA SER A 137 -1.27 -11.81 -9.46
C SER A 137 -1.31 -10.54 -8.59
N LEU A 138 -1.50 -9.36 -9.19
CA LEU A 138 -1.55 -8.05 -8.52
C LEU A 138 -0.25 -7.68 -7.78
N ALA A 139 0.87 -8.20 -8.27
CA ALA A 139 2.19 -7.64 -7.97
C ALA A 139 2.37 -6.35 -8.77
N MET A 140 3.10 -5.39 -8.21
CA MET A 140 3.39 -4.13 -8.89
C MET A 140 4.63 -4.27 -9.78
N TRP A 141 4.58 -3.66 -10.96
CA TRP A 141 5.72 -3.55 -11.87
C TRP A 141 5.97 -2.08 -12.24
N PRO A 142 7.18 -1.53 -11.98
CA PRO A 142 8.37 -2.18 -11.42
C PRO A 142 8.20 -2.72 -9.99
N ALA A 143 9.03 -3.69 -9.58
CA ALA A 143 8.94 -4.30 -8.25
C ALA A 143 9.20 -3.28 -7.11
N ALA A 144 10.09 -2.32 -7.34
CA ALA A 144 10.40 -1.22 -6.42
C ALA A 144 9.27 -0.16 -6.44
N SER A 145 8.08 -0.56 -5.98
CA SER A 145 6.85 0.23 -5.99
C SER A 145 6.11 0.08 -4.67
N ILE A 146 5.42 1.13 -4.21
CA ILE A 146 4.63 1.10 -2.97
C ILE A 146 3.27 1.75 -3.23
N CYS A 147 2.20 1.11 -2.75
CA CYS A 147 0.86 1.70 -2.75
C CYS A 147 0.19 1.51 -1.41
N GLY A 148 -0.71 2.42 -1.05
CA GLY A 148 -1.48 2.28 0.17
C GLY A 148 -2.56 3.34 0.32
N LEU A 149 -3.16 3.33 1.49
CA LEU A 149 -4.11 4.33 1.95
C LEU A 149 -3.42 5.23 2.98
N TYR A 150 -3.95 6.43 3.20
CA TYR A 150 -3.59 7.25 4.34
C TYR A 150 -4.78 7.39 5.29
N PHE A 151 -4.54 7.18 6.58
CA PHE A 151 -5.49 7.44 7.65
C PHE A 151 -4.91 8.47 8.62
N ALA A 152 -5.64 9.57 8.82
CA ALA A 152 -5.22 10.69 9.67
C ALA A 152 -5.67 10.57 11.13
N HIS A 153 -6.57 9.63 11.45
CA HIS A 153 -7.18 9.55 12.77
C HIS A 153 -6.12 9.28 13.85
N PRO A 154 -6.11 10.00 14.99
CA PRO A 154 -5.06 9.88 16.00
C PRO A 154 -5.02 8.52 16.71
N GLN A 155 -6.11 7.76 16.66
CA GLN A 155 -6.18 6.40 17.20
C GLN A 155 -6.04 5.33 16.12
N ALA A 156 -5.73 5.69 14.86
CA ALA A 156 -5.50 4.69 13.83
C ALA A 156 -4.21 3.93 14.14
N THR A 157 -4.30 2.61 14.21
CA THR A 157 -3.17 1.72 14.50
C THR A 157 -3.15 0.55 13.53
N TYR A 158 -1.96 -0.01 13.30
CA TYR A 158 -1.85 -1.29 12.61
C TYR A 158 -2.37 -2.41 13.52
N PHE A 159 -3.26 -3.23 13.00
CA PHE A 159 -3.74 -4.44 13.65
C PHE A 159 -3.68 -5.61 12.65
N SER A 160 -3.76 -6.83 13.15
CA SER A 160 -3.90 -8.01 12.29
C SER A 160 -5.37 -8.39 12.24
N LEU A 161 -5.93 -8.56 11.03
CA LEU A 161 -7.33 -8.95 10.86
C LEU A 161 -7.63 -10.31 11.51
N GLY A 162 -6.65 -11.21 11.52
CA GLY A 162 -6.82 -12.56 12.05
C GLY A 162 -7.51 -13.50 11.06
N ARG A 163 -8.21 -14.51 11.58
CA ARG A 163 -9.02 -15.44 10.79
C ARG A 163 -10.38 -14.82 10.46
N ILE A 164 -10.91 -15.13 9.27
CA ILE A 164 -12.25 -14.70 8.84
C ILE A 164 -13.19 -15.89 8.67
N THR A 165 -14.46 -15.73 9.01
CA THR A 165 -15.46 -16.80 8.86
C THR A 165 -16.01 -16.87 7.44
N GLY A 166 -16.65 -18.00 7.11
CA GLY A 166 -17.37 -18.14 5.84
C GLY A 166 -18.49 -17.10 5.65
N GLU A 167 -19.17 -16.72 6.73
CA GLU A 167 -20.18 -15.66 6.71
C GLU A 167 -19.57 -14.30 6.34
N GLN A 168 -18.42 -13.95 6.93
CA GLN A 168 -17.71 -12.72 6.58
C GLN A 168 -17.26 -12.71 5.11
N VAL A 169 -16.84 -13.86 4.57
CA VAL A 169 -16.49 -13.98 3.15
C VAL A 169 -17.71 -13.74 2.25
N GLN A 170 -18.88 -14.28 2.60
CA GLN A 170 -20.11 -14.08 1.84
C GLN A 170 -20.55 -12.61 1.85
N ASP A 171 -20.55 -11.97 3.02
CA ASP A 171 -20.87 -10.55 3.15
C ASP A 171 -19.89 -9.67 2.35
N TYR A 172 -18.60 -9.97 2.44
CA TYR A 172 -17.58 -9.21 1.72
C TYR A 172 -17.70 -9.37 0.20
N ALA A 173 -17.96 -10.58 -0.29
CA ALA A 173 -18.23 -10.84 -1.71
C ALA A 173 -19.43 -10.03 -2.22
N ALA A 174 -20.52 -9.96 -1.43
CA ALA A 174 -21.70 -9.18 -1.76
C ALA A 174 -21.40 -7.67 -1.82
N ARG A 175 -20.70 -7.10 -0.83
CA ARG A 175 -20.31 -5.67 -0.81
C ARG A 175 -19.43 -5.30 -1.99
N LYS A 176 -18.50 -6.19 -2.36
CA LYS A 176 -17.58 -6.00 -3.46
C LYS A 176 -18.18 -6.34 -4.83
N ARG A 177 -19.39 -6.91 -4.85
CA ARG A 177 -20.13 -7.32 -6.06
C ARG A 177 -19.34 -8.32 -6.90
N THR A 178 -18.78 -9.32 -6.24
CA THR A 178 -18.00 -10.42 -6.83
C THR A 178 -18.46 -11.75 -6.26
N THR A 179 -17.87 -12.87 -6.71
CA THR A 179 -18.23 -14.20 -6.22
C THR A 179 -17.46 -14.57 -4.95
N VAL A 180 -17.97 -15.54 -4.21
CA VAL A 180 -17.28 -16.08 -3.03
C VAL A 180 -15.96 -16.72 -3.45
N GLU A 181 -15.94 -17.41 -4.59
CA GLU A 181 -14.75 -18.03 -5.17
C GLU A 181 -13.65 -16.99 -5.45
N ASP A 182 -14.02 -15.84 -6.01
CA ASP A 182 -13.09 -14.75 -6.29
C ASP A 182 -12.52 -14.13 -5.00
N VAL A 183 -13.33 -14.00 -3.95
CA VAL A 183 -12.84 -13.55 -2.63
C VAL A 183 -11.89 -14.59 -2.03
N LEU A 184 -12.24 -15.87 -2.08
CA LEU A 184 -11.43 -16.96 -1.52
C LEU A 184 -10.10 -17.14 -2.26
N LYS A 185 -10.01 -16.74 -3.53
CA LYS A 185 -8.72 -16.65 -4.25
C LYS A 185 -7.71 -15.78 -3.50
N TRP A 186 -8.15 -14.70 -2.86
CA TRP A 186 -7.27 -13.74 -2.18
C TRP A 186 -7.23 -13.93 -0.66
N LEU A 187 -8.38 -14.23 -0.05
CA LEU A 187 -8.52 -14.33 1.41
C LEU A 187 -8.57 -15.77 1.93
N GLY A 188 -8.52 -16.77 1.05
CA GLY A 188 -8.44 -18.19 1.43
C GLY A 188 -7.36 -18.52 2.46
N PRO A 189 -6.14 -17.93 2.40
CA PRO A 189 -5.10 -18.17 3.41
C PRO A 189 -5.49 -17.79 4.84
N ILE A 190 -6.43 -16.85 5.01
CA ILE A 190 -6.90 -16.38 6.32
C ILE A 190 -8.32 -16.87 6.65
N LEU A 191 -8.93 -17.69 5.80
CA LEU A 191 -10.22 -18.32 6.10
C LEU A 191 -10.07 -19.21 7.34
N ASP A 192 -11.04 -19.11 8.24
CA ASP A 192 -11.16 -20.02 9.36
C ASP A 192 -11.68 -21.37 8.85
N THR A 193 -10.91 -22.42 9.12
CA THR A 193 -11.26 -23.78 8.76
C THR A 193 -11.77 -24.47 10.01
N ASP A 194 -12.95 -24.05 10.46
CA ASP A 194 -13.76 -24.83 11.41
C ASP A 194 -14.48 -25.97 10.68
#